data_AF-A0AAU3DFK5-F1
#
_entry.id   AF-A0AAU3DFK5-F1
#
_cell.length_a   1.000
_cell.length_b   1.000
_cell.length_c   1.000
_cell.angle_alpha   90.00
_cell.angle_beta   90.00
_cell.angle_gamma   90.00
#
_symmetry.space_group_name_H-M   'P 1'
#
loop_
_entity.id
_entity.type
_entity.pdbx_description
1 polymer ?
#
loop_
_entity_poly.entity_id
_entity_poly.type
_entity_poly.pdbx_seq_one_letter_code
_entity_poly.pdbx_strand_id
1 'polypeptide(L)'
;MFGKRSVIGTAALAMTAVGAMLTAAPSAQAAPTGCTLSYGGGAGSTISSLCTGGTGHHRVHAVLNALDPRLPQRIVLGDWAPVGQASVATNPWGSGYIQSVWTETVDW
;
A
#
# COMPACT_ATOMS: atom_id res chain seq x y z
N MET A 1 81.15 -18.42 19.07
CA MET A 1 80.46 -17.53 18.12
C MET A 1 79.05 -18.05 17.89
N PHE A 2 78.09 -17.13 17.78
CA PHE A 2 76.68 -17.23 18.14
C PHE A 2 75.82 -18.26 17.38
N GLY A 3 75.10 -19.11 18.13
CA GLY A 3 74.01 -19.95 17.63
C GLY A 3 72.72 -19.16 17.51
N LYS A 4 72.15 -19.12 16.30
CA LYS A 4 70.99 -18.29 15.92
C LYS A 4 69.68 -18.94 16.39
N ARG A 5 68.93 -18.27 17.27
CA ARG A 5 67.56 -18.65 17.64
C ARG A 5 66.58 -18.16 16.55
N SER A 6 65.82 -19.10 16.01
CA SER A 6 64.79 -18.90 15.00
C SER A 6 63.53 -18.29 15.63
N VAL A 7 63.04 -17.18 15.09
CA VAL A 7 61.79 -16.52 15.51
C VAL A 7 60.71 -16.92 14.53
N ILE A 8 59.76 -17.74 14.98
CA ILE A 8 58.58 -18.14 14.21
C ILE A 8 57.59 -16.97 14.28
N GLY A 9 57.54 -16.18 13.20
CA GLY A 9 56.57 -15.10 13.04
C GLY A 9 55.19 -15.65 12.68
N THR A 10 54.21 -15.41 13.55
CA THR A 10 52.80 -15.66 13.31
C THR A 10 52.28 -14.71 12.24
N ALA A 11 51.99 -15.23 11.05
CA ALA A 11 51.34 -14.49 9.98
C ALA A 11 49.90 -14.15 10.39
N ALA A 12 49.61 -12.86 10.52
CA ALA A 12 48.27 -12.34 10.71
C ALA A 12 47.45 -12.54 9.43
N LEU A 13 46.42 -13.38 9.47
CA LEU A 13 45.42 -13.52 8.41
C LEU A 13 44.45 -12.34 8.51
N ALA A 14 44.70 -11.27 7.77
CA ALA A 14 43.75 -10.19 7.56
C ALA A 14 42.68 -10.67 6.57
N MET A 15 41.53 -11.14 7.07
CA MET A 15 40.36 -11.41 6.26
C MET A 15 39.65 -10.08 5.94
N THR A 16 39.86 -9.57 4.73
CA THR A 16 39.09 -8.46 4.18
C THR A 16 37.67 -8.92 3.88
N ALA A 17 36.72 -8.60 4.77
CA ALA A 17 35.30 -8.77 4.52
C ALA A 17 34.81 -7.69 3.52
N VAL A 18 35.04 -7.92 2.23
CA VAL A 18 34.35 -7.21 1.15
C VAL A 18 33.13 -8.05 0.80
N GLY A 19 31.96 -7.71 1.33
CA GLY A 19 30.77 -8.54 1.14
C GLY A 19 29.48 -7.80 1.39
N ALA A 20 28.86 -7.38 0.28
CA ALA A 20 27.44 -7.06 0.13
C ALA A 20 26.92 -5.79 0.84
N MET A 21 27.21 -4.63 0.24
CA MET A 21 26.19 -3.58 0.18
C MET A 21 25.07 -4.09 -0.74
N LEU A 22 24.12 -4.85 -0.19
CA LEU A 22 22.82 -5.07 -0.81
C LEU A 22 22.11 -3.73 -0.82
N THR A 23 22.39 -2.92 -1.83
CA THR A 23 21.58 -1.74 -2.14
C THR A 23 20.19 -2.25 -2.49
N ALA A 24 19.26 -2.19 -1.54
CA ALA A 24 17.84 -2.34 -1.84
C ALA A 24 17.52 -1.33 -2.94
N ALA A 25 17.31 -1.80 -4.17
CA ALA A 25 16.85 -0.94 -5.24
C ALA A 25 15.53 -0.31 -4.78
N PRO A 26 15.36 1.01 -4.87
CA PRO A 26 14.10 1.63 -4.50
C PRO A 26 13.00 0.96 -5.32
N SER A 27 11.98 0.45 -4.65
CA SER A 27 10.78 -0.04 -5.31
C SER A 27 10.26 1.10 -6.19
N ALA A 28 10.16 0.86 -7.50
CA ALA A 28 9.73 1.88 -8.45
C ALA A 28 8.34 2.38 -8.05
N GLN A 29 8.29 3.61 -7.57
CA GLN A 29 7.08 4.22 -7.04
C GLN A 29 6.22 4.68 -8.22
N ALA A 30 5.08 4.02 -8.39
CA ALA A 30 4.10 4.26 -9.43
C ALA A 30 2.72 4.34 -8.80
N ALA A 31 1.87 5.26 -9.28
CA ALA A 31 0.49 5.36 -8.82
C ALA A 31 -0.28 4.05 -9.05
N PRO A 32 -1.20 3.66 -8.15
CA PRO A 32 -2.10 2.54 -8.37
C PRO A 32 -2.86 2.64 -9.70
N THR A 33 -2.98 1.52 -10.42
CA THR A 33 -3.67 1.43 -11.72
C THR A 33 -4.59 0.20 -11.76
N GLY A 34 -5.43 0.12 -12.80
CA GLY A 34 -6.39 -0.97 -12.95
C GLY A 34 -7.46 -1.01 -11.85
N CYS A 35 -7.81 0.16 -11.31
CA CYS A 35 -8.74 0.29 -10.21
C CYS A 35 -10.18 0.02 -10.68
N THR A 36 -10.82 -0.96 -10.06
CA THR A 36 -12.22 -1.31 -10.29
C THR A 36 -13.04 -0.99 -9.05
N LEU A 37 -14.30 -0.61 -9.26
CA LEU A 37 -15.28 -0.42 -8.20
C LEU A 37 -16.23 -1.61 -8.17
N SER A 38 -16.57 -2.07 -6.99
CA SER A 38 -17.55 -3.12 -6.76
C SER A 38 -18.56 -2.70 -5.71
N TYR A 39 -19.79 -3.18 -5.87
CA TYR A 39 -20.89 -2.92 -4.95
C TYR A 39 -21.32 -4.24 -4.33
N GLY A 40 -21.32 -4.32 -3.00
CA GLY A 40 -21.72 -5.53 -2.28
C GLY A 40 -23.19 -5.89 -2.55
N GLY A 41 -23.46 -7.18 -2.77
CA GLY A 41 -24.81 -7.72 -2.91
C GLY A 41 -25.60 -7.67 -1.59
N GLY A 42 -26.93 -7.55 -1.68
CA GLY A 42 -27.83 -7.36 -0.52
C GLY A 42 -28.40 -5.94 -0.51
N ALA A 43 -28.51 -5.30 0.66
CA ALA A 43 -29.00 -3.92 0.78
C ALA A 43 -28.11 -2.85 0.07
N GLY A 44 -27.07 -3.25 -0.66
CA GLY A 44 -26.23 -2.35 -1.44
C GLY A 44 -25.37 -1.41 -0.58
N SER A 45 -25.11 -1.81 0.66
CA SER A 45 -24.50 -0.98 1.70
C SER A 45 -22.98 -0.98 1.67
N THR A 46 -22.33 -1.77 0.82
CA THR A 46 -20.87 -1.85 0.78
C THR A 46 -20.38 -1.39 -0.58
N ILE A 47 -19.46 -0.43 -0.58
CA ILE A 47 -18.74 0.00 -1.77
C ILE A 47 -17.28 -0.40 -1.59
N SER A 48 -16.68 -1.03 -2.59
CA SER A 48 -15.27 -1.37 -2.55
C SER A 48 -14.54 -0.90 -3.80
N SER A 49 -13.25 -0.62 -3.63
CA SER A 49 -12.31 -0.45 -4.74
C SER A 49 -11.24 -1.52 -4.66
N LEU A 50 -10.74 -1.96 -5.81
CA LEU A 50 -9.57 -2.84 -5.94
C LEU A 50 -8.70 -2.37 -7.10
N CYS A 51 -7.47 -1.97 -6.81
CA CYS A 51 -6.45 -1.72 -7.83
C CYS A 51 -5.52 -2.93 -7.94
N THR A 52 -5.18 -3.32 -9.18
CA THR A 52 -4.40 -4.53 -9.46
C THR A 52 -3.02 -4.26 -10.04
N GLY A 53 -2.71 -3.01 -10.40
CA GLY A 53 -1.41 -2.59 -10.92
C GLY A 53 -0.84 -1.37 -10.20
N GLY A 54 0.43 -1.07 -10.51
CA GLY A 54 1.18 0.00 -9.85
C GLY A 54 1.72 -0.39 -8.48
N THR A 55 2.10 0.61 -7.69
CA THR A 55 2.54 0.48 -6.30
C THR A 55 1.75 1.48 -5.43
N GLY A 56 1.91 1.47 -4.12
CA GLY A 56 1.22 2.42 -3.23
C GLY A 56 -0.19 1.97 -2.81
N HIS A 57 -1.03 2.95 -2.47
CA HIS A 57 -2.29 2.75 -1.77
C HIS A 57 -3.47 3.40 -2.48
N HIS A 58 -4.65 2.81 -2.36
CA HIS A 58 -5.89 3.37 -2.84
C HIS A 58 -6.97 3.34 -1.77
N ARG A 59 -7.96 4.22 -1.90
CA ARG A 59 -9.19 4.15 -1.11
C ARG A 59 -10.42 4.49 -1.92
N VAL A 60 -11.54 3.89 -1.56
CA VAL A 60 -12.83 4.23 -2.16
C VAL A 60 -13.47 5.41 -1.46
N HIS A 61 -14.07 6.30 -2.25
CA HIS A 61 -14.91 7.41 -1.80
C HIS A 61 -16.31 7.22 -2.35
N ALA A 62 -17.33 7.46 -1.52
CA ALA A 62 -18.69 7.57 -2.00
C ALA A 62 -19.38 8.79 -1.38
N VAL A 63 -20.00 9.59 -2.23
CA VAL A 63 -20.91 10.67 -1.82
C VAL A 63 -22.31 10.09 -1.77
N LEU A 64 -22.96 10.29 -0.63
CA LEU A 64 -24.30 9.81 -0.33
C LEU A 64 -25.25 11.00 -0.21
N ASN A 65 -26.40 10.90 -0.87
CA ASN A 65 -27.53 11.77 -0.59
C ASN A 65 -28.05 11.50 0.82
N ALA A 66 -28.38 12.57 1.53
CA ALA A 66 -29.06 12.45 2.81
C ALA A 66 -30.46 11.88 2.62
N LEU A 67 -30.95 11.20 3.67
CA LEU A 67 -32.33 10.70 3.74
C LEU A 67 -33.36 11.84 3.67
N ASP A 68 -33.02 12.99 4.27
CA ASP A 68 -33.77 14.25 4.12
C ASP A 68 -33.00 15.16 3.15
N PRO A 69 -33.60 15.57 2.01
CA PRO A 69 -32.95 16.42 1.01
C PRO A 69 -32.56 17.82 1.52
N ARG A 70 -33.01 18.22 2.72
CA ARG A 70 -32.60 19.48 3.38
C ARG A 70 -31.28 19.36 4.12
N LEU A 71 -30.82 18.13 4.39
CA LEU A 71 -29.56 17.86 5.07
C LEU A 71 -28.41 17.79 4.05
N PRO A 72 -27.17 18.13 4.46
CA PRO A 72 -26.02 18.04 3.59
C PRO A 72 -25.73 16.59 3.19
N GLN A 73 -25.10 16.42 2.02
CA GLN A 73 -24.57 15.13 1.60
C GLN A 73 -23.51 14.62 2.58
N ARG A 74 -23.36 13.30 2.63
CA ARG A 74 -22.35 12.64 3.46
C ARG A 74 -21.33 11.94 2.59
N ILE A 75 -20.06 12.04 2.97
CA ILE A 75 -18.99 11.26 2.35
C ILE A 75 -18.68 10.06 3.24
N VAL A 76 -18.63 8.88 2.65
CA VAL A 76 -18.08 7.67 3.29
C VAL A 76 -16.81 7.27 2.59
N LEU A 77 -15.84 6.86 3.40
CA LEU A 77 -14.50 6.51 2.96
C LEU A 77 -14.21 5.08 3.37
N GLY A 78 -13.50 4.36 2.51
CA GLY A 78 -12.81 3.16 2.91
C GLY A 78 -11.43 3.49 3.46
N ASP A 79 -10.84 2.53 4.17
CA ASP A 79 -9.45 2.63 4.59
C ASP A 79 -8.52 2.61 3.36
N TRP A 80 -7.33 3.21 3.52
CA TRP A 80 -6.27 3.07 2.52
C TRP A 80 -5.81 1.62 2.46
N ALA A 81 -5.91 1.00 1.30
CA ALA A 81 -5.48 -0.36 1.04
C ALA A 81 -4.34 -0.35 0.02
N PRO A 82 -3.30 -1.18 0.20
CA PRO A 82 -2.27 -1.34 -0.82
C PRO A 82 -2.83 -1.99 -2.09
N VAL A 83 -2.16 -1.79 -3.22
CA VAL A 83 -2.47 -2.51 -4.47
C VAL A 83 -2.58 -4.02 -4.22
N GLY A 84 -3.63 -4.64 -4.77
CA GLY A 84 -3.95 -6.06 -4.56
C GLY A 84 -4.83 -6.34 -3.34
N GLN A 85 -5.20 -5.33 -2.55
CA GLN A 85 -6.15 -5.43 -1.45
C GLN A 85 -7.39 -4.56 -1.71
N ALA A 86 -8.53 -4.93 -1.14
CA ALA A 86 -9.75 -4.15 -1.29
C ALA A 86 -9.82 -3.03 -0.25
N SER A 87 -10.11 -1.81 -0.69
CA SER A 87 -10.57 -0.74 0.20
C SER A 87 -12.10 -0.76 0.25
N VAL A 88 -12.68 -0.74 1.44
CA VAL A 88 -14.11 -0.98 1.65
C VAL A 88 -14.73 0.14 2.48
N ALA A 89 -15.80 0.75 1.97
CA ALA A 89 -16.63 1.73 2.67
C ALA A 89 -18.04 1.19 2.89
N THR A 90 -18.65 1.57 4.02
CA THR A 90 -20.02 1.20 4.36
C THR A 90 -20.96 2.40 4.23
N ASN A 91 -21.97 2.25 3.38
CA ASN A 91 -23.13 3.10 3.24
C ASN A 91 -24.29 2.59 4.13
N PRO A 92 -24.63 3.30 5.22
CA PRO A 92 -25.69 2.89 6.14
C PRO A 92 -27.11 3.06 5.58
N TRP A 93 -27.28 3.75 4.45
CA TRP A 93 -28.59 4.09 3.88
C TRP A 93 -29.01 3.17 2.72
N GLY A 94 -28.08 2.36 2.20
CA GLY A 94 -28.29 1.45 1.07
C GLY A 94 -28.01 2.10 -0.30
N SER A 95 -27.88 1.27 -1.34
CA SER A 95 -27.31 1.69 -2.63
C SER A 95 -28.08 2.82 -3.34
N GLY A 96 -29.39 2.94 -3.12
CA GLY A 96 -30.23 3.99 -3.73
C GLY A 96 -29.87 5.42 -3.33
N TYR A 97 -29.03 5.59 -2.29
CA TYR A 97 -28.58 6.89 -1.81
C TYR A 97 -27.19 7.29 -2.30
N ILE A 98 -26.54 6.46 -3.13
CA ILE A 98 -25.23 6.77 -3.69
C ILE A 98 -25.39 7.79 -4.83
N GLN A 99 -24.73 8.95 -4.74
CA GLN A 99 -24.66 9.94 -5.82
C GLN A 99 -23.47 9.72 -6.73
N SER A 100 -22.29 9.53 -6.15
CA SER A 100 -21.05 9.35 -6.90
C SER A 100 -20.09 8.49 -6.11
N VAL A 101 -19.24 7.78 -6.84
CA VAL A 101 -18.19 6.91 -6.29
C VAL A 101 -16.94 7.07 -7.14
N TRP A 102 -15.79 7.17 -6.49
CA TRP A 102 -14.49 7.15 -7.16
C TRP A 102 -13.44 6.50 -6.29
N THR A 103 -12.33 6.11 -6.92
CA THR A 103 -11.14 5.62 -6.24
C THR A 103 -10.11 6.75 -6.18
N GLU A 104 -9.60 7.03 -4.99
CA GLU A 104 -8.43 7.90 -4.79
C GLU A 104 -7.19 7.01 -4.71
N THR A 105 -6.09 7.46 -5.32
CA THR A 105 -4.84 6.69 -5.43
C THR A 105 -3.66 7.54 -5.00
N VAL A 106 -2.73 6.96 -4.24
CA VAL A 106 -1.46 7.57 -3.82
C VAL A 106 -0.33 6.56 -3.97
N ASP A 107 0.89 7.04 -4.19
CA ASP A 107 2.05 6.21 -4.52
C ASP A 107 3.03 5.99 -3.34
N TRP A 108 2.79 6.60 -2.18
CA TRP A 108 3.64 6.53 -0.99
C TRP A 108 3.35 5.35 -0.04
#